data_AF-A0A352GHI6-F1
#
_entry.id   AF-A0A352GHI6-F1
#
_cell.length_a   1.000
_cell.length_b   1.000
_cell.length_c   1.000
_cell.angle_alpha   90.00
_cell.angle_beta   90.00
_cell.angle_gamma   90.00
#
_symmetry.space_group_name_H-M   'P 1'
#
loop_
_entity.id
_entity.type
_entity.pdbx_description
1 polymer ?
#
loop_
_entity_poly.entity_id
_entity_poly.type
_entity_poly.pdbx_seq_one_letter_code
_entity_poly.pdbx_strand_id
1 'polypeptide(L)'
;MARIGIITGVLREVACLSDISGNDDLDVRASGADPRRAGELADEMFAQGVVAMLSFGLCGGLDPALKAGDLILPTRVIAAGSKSLTCDPDWTGRLEDALGDMVTRKGATLAHSPTIV
;
A
#
# COMPACT_ATOMS: atom_id res chain seq x y z
N MET A 1 -22.22 1.34 2.18
CA MET A 1 -21.05 1.71 3.00
C MET A 1 -19.86 1.93 2.07
N ALA A 2 -18.84 2.64 2.50
CA ALA A 2 -17.63 2.86 1.69
C ALA A 2 -16.72 1.64 1.81
N ARG A 3 -16.48 0.92 0.71
CA ARG A 3 -15.64 -0.28 0.68
C ARG A 3 -14.20 0.09 0.33
N ILE A 4 -13.23 -0.46 1.05
CA ILE A 4 -11.79 -0.21 0.85
C ILE A 4 -11.15 -1.47 0.28
N GLY A 5 -10.35 -1.32 -0.77
CA GLY A 5 -9.51 -2.38 -1.33
C GLY A 5 -8.10 -2.30 -0.77
N ILE A 6 -7.53 -3.44 -0.41
CA ILE A 6 -6.15 -3.58 0.04
C ILE A 6 -5.44 -4.57 -0.87
N ILE A 7 -4.38 -4.12 -1.53
CA ILE A 7 -3.50 -4.97 -2.32
C ILE A 7 -2.19 -5.17 -1.58
N THR A 8 -1.82 -6.44 -1.40
CA THR A 8 -0.51 -6.85 -0.88
C THR A 8 0.35 -7.46 -1.97
N GLY A 9 1.66 -7.51 -1.74
CA GLY A 9 2.61 -8.21 -2.61
C GLY A 9 2.54 -9.73 -2.40
N VAL A 10 2.50 -10.21 -1.17
CA VAL A 10 2.58 -11.65 -0.84
C VAL A 10 1.53 -12.12 0.16
N LEU A 11 1.29 -13.43 0.22
CA LEU A 11 0.34 -14.05 1.17
C LEU A 11 0.73 -13.84 2.64
N ARG A 12 2.03 -13.69 2.94
CA ARG A 12 2.50 -13.38 4.30
C ARG A 12 2.00 -12.02 4.79
N GLU A 13 1.87 -11.05 3.90
CA GLU A 13 1.34 -9.72 4.22
C GLU A 13 -0.18 -9.77 4.41
N VAL A 14 -0.90 -10.58 3.62
CA VAL A 14 -2.33 -10.83 3.84
C VAL A 14 -2.57 -11.41 5.24
N ALA A 15 -1.70 -12.31 5.70
CA ALA A 15 -1.82 -12.91 7.03
C ALA A 15 -1.72 -11.86 8.17
N CYS A 16 -1.05 -10.72 7.96
CA CYS A 16 -1.04 -9.62 8.94
C CYS A 16 -2.39 -8.89 9.06
N LEU A 17 -3.30 -9.10 8.10
CA LEU A 17 -4.62 -8.47 8.04
C LEU A 17 -5.74 -9.46 8.36
N SER A 18 -5.42 -10.67 8.83
CA SER A 18 -6.41 -11.74 9.05
C SER A 18 -7.56 -11.30 9.96
N ASP A 19 -7.25 -10.49 10.97
CA ASP A 19 -8.20 -10.07 12.00
C ASP A 19 -9.23 -9.07 11.48
N ILE A 20 -8.95 -8.42 10.34
CA ILE A 20 -9.85 -7.45 9.70
C ILE A 20 -10.41 -7.94 8.37
N SER A 21 -9.86 -9.01 7.79
CA SER A 21 -10.20 -9.48 6.43
C SER A 21 -11.61 -10.08 6.31
N GLY A 22 -12.31 -10.33 7.42
CA GLY A 22 -13.71 -10.78 7.45
C GLY A 22 -14.75 -9.66 7.41
N ASN A 23 -14.31 -8.40 7.32
CA ASN A 23 -15.21 -7.25 7.25
C ASN A 23 -15.68 -7.05 5.80
N ASP A 24 -16.99 -7.03 5.56
CA ASP A 24 -17.60 -6.79 4.24
C ASP A 24 -17.18 -5.45 3.60
N ASP A 25 -16.77 -4.48 4.43
CA ASP A 25 -16.25 -3.19 3.98
C ASP A 25 -14.78 -3.25 3.49
N LEU A 26 -14.11 -4.41 3.58
CA LEU A 26 -12.74 -4.62 3.13
C LEU A 26 -12.65 -5.68 2.03
N ASP A 27 -11.80 -5.44 1.03
CA ASP A 27 -11.41 -6.41 0.01
C ASP A 27 -9.89 -6.56 0.00
N VAL A 28 -9.37 -7.66 0.53
CA VAL A 28 -7.92 -7.90 0.66
C VAL A 28 -7.48 -8.94 -0.36
N ARG A 29 -6.55 -8.58 -1.26
CA ARG A 29 -6.01 -9.50 -2.29
C ARG A 29 -4.50 -9.40 -2.43
N ALA A 30 -3.85 -10.54 -2.66
CA ALA A 30 -2.42 -10.59 -2.97
C ALA A 30 -2.17 -10.58 -4.48
N SER A 31 -1.29 -9.68 -4.93
CA SER A 31 -0.85 -9.59 -6.33
C SER A 31 0.23 -10.60 -6.71
N GLY A 32 0.96 -11.15 -5.73
CA GLY A 32 2.10 -12.04 -5.97
C GLY A 32 3.35 -11.27 -6.44
N ALA A 33 3.51 -10.03 -5.98
CA ALA A 33 4.59 -9.11 -6.38
C ALA A 33 4.64 -8.83 -7.90
N ASP A 34 3.55 -9.05 -8.63
CA ASP A 34 3.41 -8.69 -10.04
C ASP A 34 2.64 -7.35 -10.17
N PRO A 35 3.26 -6.27 -10.67
CA PRO A 35 2.61 -4.98 -10.81
C PRO A 35 1.45 -4.98 -11.82
N ARG A 36 1.48 -5.84 -12.85
CA ARG A 36 0.36 -5.94 -13.80
C ARG A 36 -0.85 -6.53 -13.11
N ARG A 37 -0.65 -7.62 -12.36
CA ARG A 37 -1.72 -8.26 -11.57
C ARG A 37 -2.24 -7.32 -10.48
N ALA A 38 -1.39 -6.51 -9.85
CA ALA A 38 -1.84 -5.48 -8.92
C ALA A 38 -2.79 -4.47 -9.60
N GLY A 39 -2.48 -4.04 -10.83
CA GLY A 39 -3.37 -3.20 -11.62
C GLY A 39 -4.71 -3.86 -11.96
N GLU A 40 -4.68 -5.08 -12.47
CA GLU A 40 -5.88 -5.87 -12.79
C GLU A 40 -6.80 -6.05 -11.57
N LEU A 41 -6.23 -6.39 -10.41
CA LEU A 41 -6.99 -6.52 -9.16
C LEU A 41 -7.59 -5.19 -8.70
N ALA A 42 -6.88 -4.07 -8.87
CA ALA A 42 -7.41 -2.76 -8.53
C ALA A 42 -8.61 -2.40 -9.43
N ASP A 43 -8.50 -2.64 -10.74
CA ASP A 43 -9.60 -2.40 -11.69
C ASP A 43 -10.84 -3.25 -11.34
N GLU A 44 -10.64 -4.53 -11.02
CA GLU A 44 -11.72 -5.41 -10.54
C GLU A 44 -12.37 -4.90 -9.25
N MET A 45 -11.56 -4.47 -8.28
CA MET A 45 -12.05 -3.94 -7.00
C MET A 45 -12.89 -2.67 -7.21
N PHE A 46 -12.43 -1.74 -8.04
CA PHE A 46 -13.19 -0.52 -8.38
C PHE A 46 -14.50 -0.87 -9.09
N ALA A 47 -14.49 -1.83 -10.01
CA ALA A 47 -15.72 -2.32 -10.67
C ALA A 47 -16.71 -2.95 -9.66
N GLN A 48 -16.22 -3.45 -8.54
CA GLN A 48 -17.03 -4.00 -7.43
C GLN A 48 -17.39 -2.96 -6.36
N GLY A 49 -17.17 -1.67 -6.62
CA GLY A 49 -17.61 -0.58 -5.74
C GLY A 49 -16.65 -0.22 -4.61
N VAL A 50 -15.40 -0.69 -4.65
CA VAL A 50 -14.34 -0.11 -3.81
C VAL A 50 -14.18 1.37 -4.16
N VAL A 51 -14.03 2.22 -3.14
CA VAL A 51 -13.89 3.68 -3.30
C VAL A 51 -12.52 4.21 -2.90
N ALA A 52 -11.67 3.37 -2.30
CA ALA A 52 -10.31 3.72 -1.89
C ALA A 52 -9.40 2.49 -1.93
N MET A 53 -8.13 2.68 -2.32
CA MET A 53 -7.16 1.59 -2.55
C MET A 53 -5.89 1.78 -1.74
N LEU A 54 -5.58 0.83 -0.85
CA LEU A 54 -4.37 0.79 -0.04
C LEU A 54 -3.40 -0.25 -0.61
N SER A 55 -2.14 0.14 -0.82
CA SER A 55 -1.06 -0.83 -0.94
C SER A 55 -0.47 -1.08 0.44
N PHE A 56 -0.45 -2.34 0.89
CA PHE A 56 0.12 -2.74 2.17
C PHE A 56 1.16 -3.83 1.97
N GLY A 57 2.37 -3.62 2.47
CA GLY A 57 3.42 -4.62 2.37
C GLY A 57 4.77 -4.14 2.88
N LEU A 58 5.77 -4.97 2.65
CA LEU A 58 7.16 -4.72 3.02
C LEU A 58 7.92 -4.04 1.88
N CYS A 59 8.89 -3.21 2.23
CA CYS A 59 9.81 -2.60 1.27
C CYS A 59 11.25 -2.59 1.80
N GLY A 60 12.21 -2.50 0.88
CA GLY A 60 13.60 -2.24 1.22
C GLY A 60 13.83 -0.77 1.56
N GLY A 61 14.54 -0.49 2.66
CA GLY A 61 14.97 0.86 3.02
C GLY A 61 16.15 1.31 2.17
N LEU A 62 15.94 2.30 1.30
CA LEU A 62 17.02 2.92 0.50
C LEU A 62 17.78 4.01 1.27
N ASP A 63 17.13 4.64 2.25
CA ASP A 63 17.77 5.57 3.18
C ASP A 63 18.54 4.76 4.26
N PRO A 64 19.87 4.95 4.41
CA PRO A 64 20.66 4.25 5.42
C PRO A 64 20.20 4.45 6.87
N ALA A 65 19.40 5.48 7.16
CA ALA A 65 18.83 5.72 8.48
C ALA A 65 17.64 4.80 8.80
N LEU A 66 17.05 4.14 7.80
CA LEU A 66 15.93 3.22 7.99
C LEU A 66 16.40 1.90 8.58
N LYS A 67 15.58 1.35 9.48
CA LYS A 67 15.83 0.07 10.15
C LYS A 67 14.69 -0.90 9.88
N ALA A 68 15.00 -2.19 9.96
CA ALA A 68 13.97 -3.22 9.94
C ALA A 68 12.96 -2.97 11.06
N GLY A 69 11.66 -2.97 10.72
CA GLY A 69 10.58 -2.65 11.65
C GLY A 69 10.11 -1.20 11.60
N ASP A 70 10.79 -0.30 10.89
CA ASP A 70 10.29 1.05 10.65
C ASP A 70 8.99 1.00 9.83
N LEU A 71 7.95 1.66 10.34
CA LEU A 71 6.71 1.87 9.60
C LEU A 71 6.81 3.19 8.82
N ILE A 72 6.65 3.10 7.52
CA ILE A 72 6.65 4.27 6.65
C ILE A 72 5.25 4.49 6.08
N LEU A 73 4.86 5.75 5.93
CA LEU A 73 3.66 6.13 5.19
C LEU A 73 4.07 7.02 4.02
N PRO A 74 4.20 6.44 2.82
CA PRO A 74 4.59 7.21 1.64
C PRO A 74 3.45 8.13 1.18
N THR A 75 3.80 9.36 0.78
CA THR A 75 2.88 10.28 0.08
C THR A 75 3.14 10.32 -1.43
N ARG A 76 4.21 9.67 -1.88
CA ARG A 76 4.64 9.65 -3.27
C ARG A 76 5.26 8.31 -3.65
N VAL A 77 5.01 7.89 -4.89
CA VAL A 77 5.65 6.74 -5.52
C VAL A 77 6.39 7.20 -6.79
N ILE A 78 7.67 6.85 -6.91
CA ILE A 78 8.45 7.00 -8.15
C ILE A 78 8.41 5.67 -8.87
N ALA A 79 7.71 5.63 -10.00
CA ALA A 79 7.61 4.47 -10.89
C ALA A 79 8.70 4.50 -11.97
N ALA A 80 8.80 3.39 -12.72
CA ALA A 80 9.69 3.27 -13.86
C ALA A 80 9.54 4.44 -14.84
N GLY A 81 10.66 4.88 -15.44
CA GLY A 81 10.68 6.04 -16.34
C GLY A 81 10.50 7.38 -15.62
N SER A 82 10.83 7.47 -14.33
CA SER A 82 10.75 8.67 -13.51
C SER A 82 9.32 9.25 -13.36
N LYS A 83 8.29 8.42 -13.58
CA LYS A 83 6.90 8.83 -13.37
C LYS A 83 6.64 8.95 -11.88
N SER A 84 6.25 10.15 -11.43
CA SER A 84 5.86 10.40 -10.04
C SER A 84 4.34 10.27 -9.90
N LEU A 85 3.90 9.46 -8.94
CA LEU A 85 2.50 9.32 -8.53
C LEU A 85 2.37 9.89 -7.11
N THR A 86 1.33 10.67 -6.86
CA THR A 86 1.03 11.23 -5.54
C THR A 86 -0.10 10.41 -4.92
N CYS A 87 0.04 10.04 -3.66
CA CYS A 87 -1.03 9.41 -2.89
C CYS A 87 -2.12 10.44 -2.57
N ASP A 88 -3.35 9.98 -2.32
CA ASP A 88 -4.43 10.87 -1.92
C ASP A 88 -4.08 11.59 -0.60
N PRO A 89 -4.01 12.94 -0.59
CA PRO A 89 -3.52 13.67 0.57
C PRO A 89 -4.49 13.61 1.75
N ASP A 90 -5.80 13.60 1.50
CA ASP A 90 -6.82 13.53 2.55
C ASP A 90 -6.78 12.17 3.22
N TRP A 91 -6.62 11.11 2.43
CA TRP A 91 -6.55 9.75 2.95
C TRP A 91 -5.23 9.48 3.68
N THR A 92 -4.12 9.96 3.13
CA THR A 92 -2.81 9.84 3.77
C THR A 92 -2.78 10.62 5.10
N GLY A 93 -3.33 11.84 5.15
CA GLY A 93 -3.44 12.61 6.39
C GLY A 93 -4.26 11.90 7.47
N ARG A 94 -5.40 11.29 7.09
CA ARG A 94 -6.21 10.49 8.02
C ARG A 94 -5.45 9.27 8.56
N LEU A 95 -4.62 8.63 7.74
CA LEU A 95 -3.77 7.53 8.18
C LEU A 95 -2.65 8.01 9.10
N GLU A 96 -2.03 9.17 8.82
CA GLU A 96 -1.03 9.78 9.70
C GLU A 96 -1.61 10.09 11.08
N ASP A 97 -2.82 10.66 11.13
CA ASP A 97 -3.51 10.98 12.38
C ASP A 97 -3.88 9.72 13.17
N ALA A 98 -4.37 8.67 12.48
CA ALA A 98 -4.79 7.43 13.12
C ALA A 98 -3.61 6.59 13.65
N LEU A 99 -2.49 6.57 12.92
CA LEU A 99 -1.30 5.80 13.29
C LEU A 99 -0.38 6.56 14.27
N GLY A 100 -0.45 7.90 14.27
CA GLY A 100 0.26 8.74 15.22
C GLY A 100 1.77 8.48 15.25
N ASP A 101 2.27 8.12 16.42
CA ASP A 101 3.70 7.87 16.68
C ASP A 101 4.19 6.51 16.18
N MET A 102 3.28 5.64 15.70
CA MET A 102 3.68 4.37 15.08
C MET A 102 4.42 4.60 13.76
N VAL A 103 4.16 5.71 13.06
CA VAL A 103 4.80 6.01 11.77
C VAL A 103 6.19 6.58 11.99
N THR A 104 7.22 5.76 11.76
CA THR A 104 8.62 6.19 11.86
C THR A 104 9.02 7.22 10.81
N ARG A 105 8.43 7.15 9.61
CA ARG A 105 8.66 8.12 8.52
C ARG A 105 7.37 8.51 7.81
N LYS A 106 6.98 9.77 7.99
CA LYS A 106 5.86 10.44 7.31
C LYS A 106 6.34 11.10 6.03
N GLY A 107 5.45 11.28 5.06
CA GLY A 107 5.78 11.96 3.79
C GLY A 107 6.88 11.26 2.98
N ALA A 108 7.08 9.96 3.18
CA ALA A 108 8.15 9.22 2.52
C ALA A 108 7.90 9.11 1.00
N THR A 109 8.97 8.84 0.24
CA THR A 109 8.87 8.50 -1.18
C THR A 109 9.22 7.02 -1.37
N LEU A 110 8.31 6.28 -2.00
CA LEU A 110 8.52 4.89 -2.36
C LEU A 110 9.08 4.79 -3.78
N ALA A 111 10.16 4.04 -3.97
CA ALA A 111 10.67 3.71 -5.30
C ALA A 111 10.12 2.36 -5.75
N HIS A 112 9.59 2.30 -6.97
CA HIS A 112 9.11 1.09 -7.61
C HIS A 112 10.07 0.62 -8.71
N SER A 113 10.38 -0.68 -8.72
CA SER A 113 11.08 -1.36 -9.80
C SER A 113 10.13 -2.35 -10.49
N PRO A 114 10.08 -2.41 -11.83
CA PRO A 114 9.32 -3.42 -12.56
C PRO A 114 10.04 -4.79 -12.57
N THR A 115 11.27 -4.86 -12.07
CA THR A 115 12.09 -6.07 -12.03
C THR A 115 12.40 -6.42 -10.59
N ILE A 116 12.11 -7.66 -10.22
CA ILE A 116 12.59 -8.28 -8.99
C ILE A 116 13.96 -8.86 -9.32
N VAL A 117 14.99 -8.39 -8.63
CA VAL A 117 16.38 -8.87 -8.75
C VAL A 117 16.73 -9.77 -7.58
#